data_AF-A0A239LIZ0-F1
#
_entry.id   AF-A0A239LIZ0-F1
#
_cell.length_a   1.000
_cell.length_b   1.000
_cell.length_c   1.000
_cell.angle_alpha   90.00
_cell.angle_beta   90.00
_cell.angle_gamma   90.00
#
_symmetry.space_group_name_H-M   'P 1'
#
loop_
_entity.id
_entity.type
_entity.pdbx_description
1 polymer ?
#
loop_
_entity_poly.entity_id
_entity_poly.type
_entity_poly.pdbx_seq_one_letter_code
_entity_poly.pdbx_strand_id
1 'polypeptide(L)'
;LQDAFAQSPSVAFAAVLHAMVLSVFYMGRTESCMELAVHRVSMPFQGADLRNSPSAASIQERHTRWKERLPQSDKDVWDALQQLDGGEQASLFAHCAAYCVNAQWEPVPKHGGGRVSAHGVARRIDHANVLARAVGLDMIGAGWRPTFDNYLNRVAKPRILEAVAEATGPQTAGLIDHLKKGDMAREAERLLADANWLPEPLRTPVIEEPLPLTDEADALPAFLDEDDSYADQEGDDEYAIAA
;
A
#
# COMPACT_ATOMS: atom_id res chain seq x y z
N LEU A 1 -13.19 30.16 1.49
CA LEU A 1 -12.70 29.24 0.44
C LEU A 1 -12.84 27.78 0.87
N GLN A 2 -12.28 27.38 2.02
CA GLN A 2 -12.37 26.00 2.52
C GLN A 2 -13.81 25.45 2.58
N ASP A 3 -14.77 26.23 3.08
CA ASP A 3 -16.20 25.85 3.12
C ASP A 3 -16.80 25.63 1.71
N ALA A 4 -16.70 26.62 0.81
CA ALA A 4 -17.16 26.49 -0.57
C ALA A 4 -16.46 25.34 -1.35
N PHE A 5 -15.19 25.09 -1.03
CA PHE A 5 -14.41 23.98 -1.58
C PHE A 5 -14.91 22.63 -1.05
N ALA A 6 -15.21 22.51 0.25
CA ALA A 6 -15.80 21.32 0.85
C ALA A 6 -17.20 21.01 0.31
N GLN A 7 -17.98 22.03 -0.02
CA GLN A 7 -19.30 21.90 -0.66
C GLN A 7 -19.23 21.48 -2.14
N SER A 8 -18.03 21.41 -2.72
CA SER A 8 -17.81 21.05 -4.13
C SER A 8 -16.94 19.79 -4.24
N PRO A 9 -17.48 18.57 -4.01
CA PRO A 9 -16.70 17.33 -3.98
C PRO A 9 -15.85 17.06 -5.23
N SER A 10 -16.38 17.40 -6.42
CA SER A 10 -15.64 17.25 -7.68
C SER A 10 -14.42 18.16 -7.77
N VAL A 11 -14.57 19.42 -7.36
CA VAL A 11 -13.47 20.40 -7.29
C VAL A 11 -12.46 19.98 -6.22
N ALA A 12 -12.92 19.46 -5.09
CA ALA A 12 -12.07 18.94 -4.03
C ALA A 12 -11.20 17.76 -4.51
N PHE A 13 -11.83 16.80 -5.18
CA PHE A 13 -11.14 15.67 -5.79
C PHE A 13 -10.11 16.12 -6.84
N ALA A 14 -10.50 17.01 -7.75
CA ALA A 14 -9.60 17.55 -8.79
C ALA A 14 -8.39 18.28 -8.20
N ALA A 15 -8.54 19.01 -7.10
CA ALA A 15 -7.45 19.70 -6.43
C ALA A 15 -6.47 18.76 -5.69
N VAL A 16 -6.99 17.71 -5.03
CA VAL A 16 -6.13 16.65 -4.47
C VAL A 16 -5.38 15.92 -5.59
N LEU A 17 -6.09 15.56 -6.66
CA LEU A 17 -5.48 14.95 -7.84
C LEU A 17 -4.39 15.83 -8.44
N HIS A 18 -4.64 17.13 -8.59
CA HIS A 18 -3.68 18.12 -9.09
C HIS A 18 -2.39 18.11 -8.23
N ALA A 19 -2.52 18.20 -6.91
CA ALA A 19 -1.36 18.15 -6.00
C ALA A 19 -0.58 16.84 -6.12
N MET A 20 -1.27 15.70 -6.26
CA MET A 20 -0.63 14.40 -6.46
C MET A 20 0.07 14.31 -7.83
N VAL A 21 -0.54 14.79 -8.91
CA VAL A 21 0.06 14.80 -10.25
C VAL A 21 1.33 15.63 -10.27
N LEU A 22 1.31 16.82 -9.66
CA LEU A 22 2.50 17.66 -9.51
C LEU A 22 3.64 16.90 -8.83
N SER A 23 3.36 16.23 -7.71
CA SER A 23 4.38 15.48 -6.95
C SER A 23 4.98 14.28 -7.71
N VAL A 24 4.19 13.61 -8.55
CA VAL A 24 4.59 12.37 -9.24
C VAL A 24 5.30 12.65 -10.58
N PHE A 25 4.84 13.66 -11.33
CA PHE A 25 5.29 13.92 -12.69
C PHE A 25 6.21 15.15 -12.84
N TYR A 26 6.14 16.12 -11.92
CA TYR A 26 6.86 17.39 -12.02
C TYR A 26 7.92 17.50 -10.91
N MET A 27 9.18 17.25 -11.26
CA MET A 27 10.32 17.30 -10.32
C MET A 27 10.77 18.75 -10.12
N GLY A 28 10.41 19.39 -9.00
CA GLY A 28 10.83 20.77 -8.68
C GLY A 28 9.94 21.47 -7.65
N ARG A 29 10.16 22.78 -7.46
CA ARG A 29 9.28 23.63 -6.64
C ARG A 29 8.03 23.93 -7.47
N THR A 30 6.96 23.21 -7.22
CA THR A 30 5.67 23.43 -7.87
C THR A 30 4.83 24.38 -7.02
N GLU A 31 4.04 25.24 -7.67
CA GLU A 31 3.16 26.21 -7.00
C GLU A 31 1.76 25.59 -6.89
N SER A 32 1.46 25.00 -5.73
CA SER A 32 0.12 24.47 -5.40
C SER A 32 -0.45 25.23 -4.20
N CYS A 33 -1.73 25.62 -4.27
CA CYS A 33 -2.43 26.22 -3.14
C CYS A 33 -2.89 25.18 -2.09
N MET A 34 -2.79 23.90 -2.43
CA MET A 34 -3.08 22.79 -1.54
C MET A 34 -1.80 22.26 -0.90
N GLU A 35 -1.76 22.26 0.44
CA GLU A 35 -0.70 21.65 1.23
C GLU A 35 -1.00 20.14 1.41
N LEU A 36 -0.46 19.32 0.50
CA LEU A 36 -0.57 17.87 0.54
C LEU A 36 0.83 17.23 0.50
N ALA A 37 1.18 16.45 1.52
CA ALA A 37 2.44 15.72 1.56
C ALA A 37 2.32 14.38 0.85
N VAL A 38 2.75 14.33 -0.42
CA VAL A 38 2.78 13.09 -1.20
C VAL A 38 4.21 12.55 -1.19
N HIS A 39 4.42 11.46 -0.46
CA HIS A 39 5.72 10.80 -0.39
C HIS A 39 5.77 9.65 -1.38
N ARG A 40 6.50 9.85 -2.48
CA ARG A 40 6.83 8.75 -3.37
C ARG A 40 7.73 7.76 -2.63
N VAL A 41 7.32 6.49 -2.60
CA VAL A 41 8.11 5.42 -2.01
C VAL A 41 9.26 5.09 -2.94
N SER A 42 10.48 5.27 -2.45
CA SER A 42 11.69 4.86 -3.15
C SER A 42 12.07 3.45 -2.74
N MET A 43 12.33 2.59 -3.71
CA MET A 43 12.76 1.20 -3.50
C MET A 43 14.22 1.04 -3.97
N PRO A 44 15.21 1.59 -3.26
CA PRO A 44 16.60 1.64 -3.74
C PRO A 44 17.26 0.25 -3.81
N PHE A 45 16.83 -0.69 -2.97
CA PHE A 45 17.37 -2.05 -2.88
C PHE A 45 16.41 -3.07 -3.50
N GLN A 46 16.24 -3.00 -4.83
CA GLN A 46 15.47 -3.99 -5.58
C GLN A 46 16.41 -5.03 -6.21
N GLY A 47 16.08 -6.32 -6.09
CA GLY A 47 16.69 -7.36 -6.90
C GLY A 47 16.40 -7.14 -8.39
N ALA A 48 17.30 -7.59 -9.26
CA ALA A 48 17.16 -7.44 -10.72
C ALA A 48 15.80 -7.98 -11.22
N ASP A 49 15.36 -9.11 -10.66
CA ASP A 49 14.09 -9.76 -11.00
C ASP A 49 12.87 -8.88 -10.69
N LEU A 50 12.91 -8.10 -9.60
CA LEU A 50 11.79 -7.22 -9.23
C LEU A 50 11.71 -6.00 -10.14
N ARG A 51 12.86 -5.42 -10.51
CA ARG A 51 12.92 -4.26 -11.42
C ARG A 51 12.39 -4.60 -12.81
N ASN A 52 12.62 -5.83 -13.26
CA ASN A 52 12.20 -6.31 -14.58
C ASN A 52 10.90 -7.13 -14.51
N SER A 53 10.18 -7.09 -13.39
CA SER A 53 8.93 -7.85 -13.23
C SER A 53 7.81 -7.32 -14.14
N PRO A 54 6.81 -8.16 -14.49
CA PRO A 54 5.64 -7.71 -15.25
C PRO A 54 4.91 -6.54 -14.58
N SER A 55 4.84 -6.54 -13.25
CA SER A 55 4.24 -5.44 -12.47
C SER A 55 5.01 -4.14 -12.61
N ALA A 56 6.36 -4.19 -12.61
CA ALA A 56 7.20 -3.02 -12.84
C ALA A 56 7.06 -2.47 -14.27
N ALA A 57 6.95 -3.35 -15.26
CA ALA A 57 6.68 -2.95 -16.65
C ALA A 57 5.30 -2.28 -16.78
N SER A 58 4.25 -2.89 -16.21
CA SER A 58 2.88 -2.37 -16.28
C SER A 58 2.73 -0.97 -15.65
N ILE A 59 3.31 -0.76 -14.46
CA ILE A 59 3.24 0.57 -13.82
C ILE A 59 4.04 1.63 -14.61
N GLN A 60 5.18 1.25 -15.21
CA GLN A 60 5.97 2.15 -16.03
C GLN A 60 5.25 2.52 -17.33
N GLU A 61 4.63 1.55 -18.01
CA GLU A 61 3.83 1.78 -19.21
C GLU A 61 2.65 2.72 -18.92
N ARG A 62 1.89 2.46 -17.84
CA ARG A 62 0.82 3.37 -17.39
C ARG A 62 1.35 4.77 -17.10
N HIS A 63 2.52 4.89 -16.47
CA HIS A 63 3.13 6.18 -16.19
C HIS A 63 3.50 6.92 -17.47
N THR A 64 4.12 6.26 -18.44
CA THR A 64 4.44 6.84 -19.75
C THR A 64 3.18 7.31 -20.48
N ARG A 65 2.14 6.47 -20.54
CA ARG A 65 0.85 6.80 -21.16
C ARG A 65 0.22 8.06 -20.54
N TRP A 66 0.25 8.18 -19.22
CA TRP A 66 -0.25 9.39 -18.56
C TRP A 66 0.63 10.61 -18.85
N LYS A 67 1.95 10.44 -18.80
CA LYS A 67 2.90 11.53 -19.08
C LYS A 67 2.74 12.10 -20.49
N GLU A 68 2.44 11.28 -21.49
CA GLU A 68 2.20 11.73 -22.87
C GLU A 68 0.91 12.55 -23.03
N ARG A 69 -0.09 12.31 -22.16
CA ARG A 69 -1.36 13.03 -22.15
C ARG A 69 -1.32 14.32 -21.33
N LEU A 70 -0.44 14.39 -20.34
CA LEU A 70 -0.29 15.55 -19.45
C LEU A 70 0.50 16.67 -20.14
N PRO A 71 0.22 17.95 -19.82
CA PRO A 71 0.92 19.07 -20.40
C PRO A 71 2.38 19.13 -19.94
N GLN A 72 3.24 19.77 -20.75
CA GLN A 72 4.65 19.94 -20.39
C GLN A 72 4.85 20.96 -19.27
N SER A 73 4.01 22.00 -19.20
CA SER A 73 4.02 22.98 -18.11
C SER A 73 3.11 22.53 -16.97
N ASP A 74 3.60 22.64 -15.74
CA ASP A 74 2.84 22.44 -14.51
C ASP A 74 1.63 23.40 -14.39
N LYS A 75 1.79 24.63 -14.87
CA LYS A 75 0.75 25.67 -14.89
C LYS A 75 -0.53 25.26 -15.64
N ASP A 76 -0.41 24.39 -16.63
CA ASP A 76 -1.53 23.98 -17.49
C ASP A 76 -2.22 22.70 -16.96
N VAL A 77 -1.70 22.08 -15.88
CA VAL A 77 -2.18 20.79 -15.37
C VAL A 77 -3.61 20.90 -14.88
N TRP A 78 -3.96 21.99 -14.17
CA TRP A 78 -5.33 22.20 -13.70
C TRP A 78 -6.33 22.16 -14.85
N ASP A 79 -6.09 22.93 -15.89
CA ASP A 79 -6.98 23.00 -17.05
C ASP A 79 -7.05 21.66 -17.78
N ALA A 80 -5.92 20.95 -17.91
CA ALA A 80 -5.88 19.62 -18.50
C ALA A 80 -6.70 18.58 -17.71
N LEU A 81 -6.65 18.62 -16.37
CA LEU A 81 -7.44 17.73 -15.51
C LEU A 81 -8.94 17.99 -15.65
N GLN A 82 -9.36 19.24 -15.86
CA GLN A 82 -10.76 19.60 -16.08
C GLN A 82 -11.33 19.08 -17.41
N GLN A 83 -10.48 18.70 -18.37
CA GLN A 83 -10.89 18.08 -19.63
C GLN A 83 -11.03 16.55 -19.53
N LEU A 84 -10.53 15.93 -18.46
CA LEU A 84 -10.68 14.50 -18.23
C LEU A 84 -12.08 14.20 -17.70
N ASP A 85 -12.68 13.11 -18.16
CA ASP A 85 -13.91 12.63 -17.54
C ASP A 85 -13.65 12.05 -16.12
N GLY A 86 -14.72 11.82 -15.36
CA GLY A 86 -14.59 11.34 -13.98
C GLY A 86 -13.87 9.98 -13.85
N GLY A 87 -14.00 9.09 -14.85
CA GLY A 87 -13.32 7.80 -14.85
C GLY A 87 -11.82 7.93 -15.11
N GLU A 88 -11.45 8.87 -15.99
CA GLU A 88 -10.06 9.21 -16.28
C GLU A 88 -9.38 9.90 -15.11
N GLN A 89 -10.06 10.85 -14.46
CA GLN A 89 -9.57 11.49 -13.24
C GLN A 89 -9.36 10.45 -12.13
N ALA A 90 -10.32 9.54 -11.92
CA ALA A 90 -10.20 8.46 -10.95
C ALA A 90 -9.03 7.51 -11.27
N SER A 91 -8.83 7.19 -12.54
CA SER A 91 -7.72 6.33 -12.99
C SER A 91 -6.36 6.98 -12.79
N LEU A 92 -6.23 8.28 -13.09
CA LEU A 92 -5.01 9.04 -12.85
C LEU A 92 -4.74 9.18 -11.35
N PHE A 93 -5.77 9.43 -10.55
CA PHE A 93 -5.69 9.46 -9.09
C PHE A 93 -5.17 8.13 -8.53
N ALA A 94 -5.76 7.01 -8.94
CA ALA A 94 -5.32 5.68 -8.51
C ALA A 94 -3.86 5.42 -8.88
N HIS A 95 -3.43 5.83 -10.08
CA HIS A 95 -2.03 5.70 -10.51
C HIS A 95 -1.07 6.55 -9.66
N CYS A 96 -1.43 7.80 -9.35
CA CYS A 96 -0.65 8.64 -8.45
C CYS A 96 -0.58 8.05 -7.03
N ALA A 97 -1.72 7.59 -6.48
CA ALA A 97 -1.81 6.99 -5.16
C ALA A 97 -0.96 5.71 -5.03
N ALA A 98 -0.85 4.92 -6.10
CA ALA A 98 -0.04 3.70 -6.10
C ALA A 98 1.44 3.97 -5.76
N TYR A 99 2.00 5.13 -6.14
CA TYR A 99 3.39 5.49 -5.80
C TYR A 99 3.60 5.84 -4.32
N CYS A 100 2.53 6.00 -3.56
CA CYS A 100 2.54 6.29 -2.12
C CYS A 100 2.39 5.04 -1.26
N VAL A 101 2.08 3.89 -1.86
CA VAL A 101 1.90 2.64 -1.12
C VAL A 101 3.26 2.09 -0.70
N ASN A 102 3.54 2.14 0.60
CA ASN A 102 4.74 1.54 1.18
C ASN A 102 4.42 0.21 1.87
N ALA A 103 4.73 -0.90 1.19
CA ALA A 103 4.63 -2.25 1.73
C ALA A 103 6.01 -2.88 2.03
N GLN A 104 7.07 -2.07 2.15
CA GLN A 104 8.42 -2.59 2.34
C GLN A 104 8.66 -3.00 3.78
N TRP A 105 9.20 -4.21 3.96
CA TRP A 105 9.82 -4.63 5.21
C TRP A 105 11.27 -4.14 5.23
N GLU A 106 11.70 -3.61 6.38
CA GLU A 106 13.06 -3.11 6.57
C GLU A 106 13.63 -3.65 7.88
N PRO A 107 14.88 -4.15 7.90
CA PRO A 107 15.49 -4.61 9.13
C PRO A 107 15.77 -3.42 10.05
N VAL A 108 15.28 -3.50 11.29
CA VAL A 108 15.52 -2.45 12.30
C VAL A 108 16.76 -2.82 13.13
N PRO A 109 17.80 -1.97 13.17
CA PRO A 109 18.99 -2.22 13.97
C PRO A 109 18.66 -2.39 15.46
N LYS A 110 19.29 -3.37 16.12
CA LYS A 110 19.07 -3.67 17.55
C LYS A 110 19.55 -2.55 18.47
N HIS A 111 20.60 -1.84 18.09
CA HIS A 111 21.12 -0.68 18.81
C HIS A 111 20.58 0.55 18.08
N GLY A 112 19.87 1.42 18.79
CA GLY A 112 19.06 2.51 18.23
C GLY A 112 19.79 3.47 17.28
N GLY A 113 19.04 4.38 16.66
CA GLY A 113 19.56 5.34 15.66
C GLY A 113 18.99 5.16 14.24
N GLY A 114 18.05 4.23 14.05
CA GLY A 114 17.30 4.10 12.81
C GLY A 114 16.16 5.13 12.70
N ARG A 115 15.81 5.53 11.47
CA ARG A 115 14.64 6.39 11.16
C ARG A 115 13.29 5.69 11.37
N VAL A 116 13.29 4.37 11.57
CA VAL A 116 12.10 3.52 11.67
C VAL A 116 12.22 2.58 12.88
N SER A 117 11.10 2.34 13.57
CA SER A 117 11.00 1.40 14.69
C SER A 117 10.43 0.06 14.24
N ALA A 118 10.74 -1.03 14.95
CA ALA A 118 10.23 -2.36 14.62
C ALA A 118 8.70 -2.40 14.66
N HIS A 119 8.09 -1.72 15.65
CA HIS A 119 6.64 -1.57 15.75
C HIS A 119 6.05 -0.80 14.55
N GLY A 120 6.70 0.28 14.10
CA GLY A 120 6.26 1.05 12.94
C GLY A 120 6.33 0.26 11.63
N VAL A 121 7.37 -0.56 11.45
CA VAL A 121 7.47 -1.47 10.29
C VAL A 121 6.36 -2.52 10.33
N ALA A 122 6.10 -3.15 11.49
CA ALA A 122 5.04 -4.14 11.64
C ALA A 122 3.66 -3.55 11.29
N ARG A 123 3.30 -2.40 11.89
CA ARG A 123 2.03 -1.70 11.63
C ARG A 123 1.86 -1.31 10.16
N ARG A 124 2.94 -0.91 9.49
CA ARG A 124 2.94 -0.63 8.06
C ARG A 124 2.61 -1.87 7.23
N ILE A 125 3.23 -3.01 7.54
CA ILE A 125 2.96 -4.28 6.85
C ILE A 125 1.51 -4.73 7.10
N ASP A 126 1.01 -4.62 8.33
CA ASP A 126 -0.39 -4.95 8.63
C ASP A 126 -1.37 -4.12 7.79
N HIS A 127 -1.11 -2.82 7.65
CA HIS A 127 -1.94 -1.95 6.82
C HIS A 127 -1.77 -2.26 5.32
N ALA A 128 -0.56 -2.56 4.86
CA ALA A 128 -0.33 -3.00 3.48
C ALA A 128 -1.09 -4.29 3.16
N ASN A 129 -1.24 -5.20 4.13
CA ASN A 129 -2.05 -6.41 3.98
C ASN A 129 -3.55 -6.08 3.80
N VAL A 130 -4.07 -5.01 4.42
CA VAL A 130 -5.44 -4.52 4.17
C VAL A 130 -5.60 -4.09 2.72
N LEU A 131 -4.66 -3.29 2.21
CA LEU A 131 -4.69 -2.86 0.82
C LEU A 131 -4.54 -4.04 -0.14
N ALA A 132 -3.60 -4.96 0.12
CA ALA A 132 -3.39 -6.16 -0.68
C ALA A 132 -4.67 -7.00 -0.82
N ARG A 133 -5.43 -7.17 0.27
CA ARG A 133 -6.74 -7.85 0.22
C ARG A 133 -7.77 -7.05 -0.59
N ALA A 134 -7.90 -5.75 -0.31
CA ALA A 134 -8.90 -4.90 -0.96
C ALA A 134 -8.73 -4.88 -2.49
N VAL A 135 -7.50 -4.99 -2.98
CA VAL A 135 -7.20 -5.04 -4.43
C VAL A 135 -7.09 -6.47 -4.98
N GLY A 136 -7.30 -7.50 -4.16
CA GLY A 136 -7.17 -8.91 -4.58
C GLY A 136 -5.76 -9.28 -5.05
N LEU A 137 -4.72 -8.78 -4.38
CA LEU A 137 -3.33 -9.04 -4.75
C LEU A 137 -3.02 -10.55 -4.64
N ASP A 138 -2.77 -11.17 -5.79
CA ASP A 138 -2.22 -12.52 -5.88
C ASP A 138 -0.75 -12.45 -6.29
N MET A 139 0.15 -12.77 -5.35
CA MET A 139 1.60 -12.78 -5.60
C MET A 139 2.01 -13.88 -6.60
N ILE A 140 1.34 -15.02 -6.61
CA ILE A 140 1.60 -16.11 -7.55
C ILE A 140 1.13 -15.70 -8.95
N GLY A 141 -0.08 -15.14 -9.07
CA GLY A 141 -0.63 -14.58 -10.31
C GLY A 141 0.16 -13.38 -10.83
N ALA A 142 0.76 -12.58 -9.94
CA ALA A 142 1.70 -11.51 -10.30
C ALA A 142 3.06 -12.02 -10.80
N GLY A 143 3.25 -13.34 -10.84
CA GLY A 143 4.44 -14.01 -11.40
C GLY A 143 5.56 -14.24 -10.40
N TRP A 144 5.33 -14.05 -9.09
CA TRP A 144 6.34 -14.36 -8.09
C TRP A 144 6.52 -15.86 -7.93
N ARG A 145 7.77 -16.33 -7.91
CA ARG A 145 8.14 -17.72 -7.61
C ARG A 145 9.42 -17.74 -6.76
N PRO A 146 9.61 -18.73 -5.88
CA PRO A 146 10.84 -18.87 -5.12
C PRO A 146 11.95 -19.39 -6.04
N THR A 147 12.92 -18.54 -6.39
CA THR A 147 14.08 -18.91 -7.21
C THR A 147 15.36 -18.95 -6.38
N PHE A 148 16.41 -19.55 -6.94
CA PHE A 148 17.75 -19.51 -6.38
C PHE A 148 18.20 -18.07 -6.12
N ASP A 149 18.03 -17.18 -7.09
CA ASP A 149 18.55 -15.80 -7.04
C ASP A 149 17.75 -14.87 -6.11
N ASN A 150 16.44 -15.10 -5.98
CA ASN A 150 15.56 -14.19 -5.24
C ASN A 150 15.34 -14.56 -3.77
N TYR A 151 15.28 -15.86 -3.41
CA TYR A 151 14.85 -16.30 -2.08
C TYR A 151 15.68 -17.48 -1.57
N LEU A 152 15.78 -18.57 -2.33
CA LEU A 152 16.24 -19.86 -1.82
C LEU A 152 17.72 -19.82 -1.40
N ASN A 153 18.58 -19.11 -2.14
CA ASN A 153 19.98 -18.97 -1.74
C ASN A 153 20.18 -17.95 -0.59
N ARG A 154 19.18 -17.13 -0.26
CA ARG A 154 19.26 -16.09 0.77
C ARG A 154 18.88 -16.59 2.15
N VAL A 155 18.04 -17.62 2.23
CA VAL A 155 17.63 -18.22 3.49
C VAL A 155 18.60 -19.31 3.97
N ALA A 156 18.46 -19.73 5.23
CA ALA A 156 19.26 -20.82 5.79
C ALA A 156 18.76 -22.19 5.27
N LYS A 157 19.65 -23.20 5.25
CA LYS A 157 19.29 -24.57 4.79
C LYS A 157 18.01 -25.13 5.43
N PRO A 158 17.79 -25.02 6.77
CA PRO A 158 16.57 -25.53 7.38
C PRO A 158 15.31 -24.89 6.80
N ARG A 159 15.37 -23.59 6.49
CA ARG A 159 14.24 -22.87 5.90
C ARG A 159 13.93 -23.31 4.47
N ILE A 160 14.94 -23.71 3.71
CA ILE A 160 14.74 -24.31 2.36
C ILE A 160 14.00 -25.64 2.48
N LEU A 161 14.43 -26.49 3.43
CA LEU A 161 13.80 -27.79 3.68
C LEU A 161 12.35 -27.63 4.15
N GLU A 162 12.08 -26.69 5.06
CA GLU A 162 10.72 -26.35 5.49
C GLU A 162 9.85 -25.92 4.31
N ALA A 163 10.36 -25.04 3.43
CA ALA A 163 9.63 -24.59 2.26
C ALA A 163 9.26 -25.74 1.32
N VAL A 164 10.22 -26.63 1.03
CA VAL A 164 9.98 -27.82 0.19
C VAL A 164 9.03 -28.80 0.88
N ALA A 165 9.16 -28.99 2.19
CA ALA A 165 8.29 -29.88 2.97
C ALA A 165 6.85 -29.38 3.01
N GLU A 166 6.65 -28.07 3.17
CA GLU A 166 5.33 -27.43 3.18
C GLU A 166 4.66 -27.50 1.80
N ALA A 167 5.43 -27.30 0.74
CA ALA A 167 4.92 -27.25 -0.63
C ALA A 167 4.67 -28.63 -1.24
N THR A 168 5.55 -29.60 -0.98
CA THR A 168 5.61 -30.88 -1.70
C THR A 168 5.66 -32.11 -0.80
N GLY A 169 5.68 -31.90 0.53
CA GLY A 169 5.71 -32.97 1.53
C GLY A 169 7.11 -33.24 2.11
N PRO A 170 7.20 -33.73 3.36
CA PRO A 170 8.47 -33.95 4.06
C PRO A 170 9.43 -34.94 3.39
N GLN A 171 8.88 -35.94 2.67
CA GLN A 171 9.68 -36.95 1.98
C GLN A 171 10.56 -36.33 0.90
N THR A 172 10.01 -35.39 0.13
CA THR A 172 10.71 -34.65 -0.93
C THR A 172 11.81 -33.77 -0.35
N ALA A 173 11.58 -33.13 0.79
CA ALA A 173 12.62 -32.37 1.49
C ALA A 173 13.79 -33.26 1.94
N GLY A 174 13.52 -34.49 2.38
CA GLY A 174 14.56 -35.46 2.74
C GLY A 174 15.50 -35.83 1.57
N LEU A 175 15.02 -35.74 0.32
CA LEU A 175 15.84 -36.01 -0.87
C LEU A 175 16.94 -34.97 -1.07
N ILE A 176 16.79 -33.74 -0.55
CA ILE A 176 17.72 -32.64 -0.77
C ILE A 176 18.53 -32.26 0.48
N ASP A 177 18.23 -32.84 1.65
CA ASP A 177 18.86 -32.49 2.94
C ASP A 177 20.39 -32.61 2.94
N HIS A 178 20.90 -33.67 2.31
CA HIS A 178 22.33 -33.95 2.23
C HIS A 178 23.12 -32.99 1.30
N LEU A 179 22.43 -32.17 0.51
CA LEU A 179 23.06 -31.28 -0.47
C LEU A 179 23.75 -30.08 0.19
N LYS A 180 24.77 -29.55 -0.47
CA LYS A 180 25.38 -28.26 -0.11
C LYS A 180 24.39 -27.12 -0.40
N LYS A 181 24.52 -25.98 0.30
CA LYS A 181 23.50 -24.91 0.27
C LYS A 181 23.15 -24.45 -1.15
N GLY A 182 24.16 -24.25 -2.00
CA GLY A 182 23.94 -23.83 -3.38
C GLY A 182 23.14 -24.86 -4.18
N ASP A 183 23.54 -26.13 -4.12
CA ASP A 183 22.88 -27.21 -4.84
C ASP A 183 21.47 -27.47 -4.30
N MET A 184 21.30 -27.41 -2.97
CA MET A 184 20.01 -27.51 -2.29
C MET A 184 19.05 -26.41 -2.76
N ALA A 185 19.51 -25.16 -2.88
CA ALA A 185 18.68 -24.05 -3.33
C ALA A 185 18.26 -24.19 -4.80
N ARG A 186 19.13 -24.72 -5.69
CA ARG A 186 18.77 -24.98 -7.09
C ARG A 186 17.79 -26.14 -7.23
N GLU A 187 17.98 -27.21 -6.47
CA GLU A 187 17.04 -28.34 -6.51
C GLU A 187 15.69 -27.95 -5.89
N ALA A 188 15.70 -27.15 -4.82
CA ALA A 188 14.47 -26.60 -4.24
C ALA A 188 13.71 -25.72 -5.24
N GLU A 189 14.39 -24.92 -6.06
CA GLU A 189 13.74 -24.14 -7.13
C GLU A 189 13.00 -25.05 -8.12
N ARG A 190 13.66 -26.15 -8.55
CA ARG A 190 13.04 -27.13 -9.44
C ARG A 190 11.81 -27.80 -8.82
N LEU A 191 11.88 -28.11 -7.53
CA LEU A 191 10.78 -28.76 -6.79
C LEU A 191 9.60 -27.81 -6.52
N LEU A 192 9.87 -26.51 -6.37
CA LEU A 192 8.86 -25.50 -6.03
C LEU A 192 8.25 -24.80 -7.26
N ALA A 193 8.80 -25.00 -8.46
CA ALA A 193 8.40 -24.29 -9.69
C ALA A 193 6.87 -24.31 -9.93
N ASP A 194 6.23 -25.46 -9.71
CA ASP A 194 4.79 -25.68 -9.95
C ASP A 194 3.99 -25.81 -8.65
N ALA A 195 4.61 -25.61 -7.49
CA ALA A 195 3.97 -25.85 -6.20
C ALA A 195 3.07 -24.70 -5.71
N ASN A 196 3.01 -23.59 -6.46
CA ASN A 196 2.32 -22.34 -6.07
C ASN A 196 2.63 -21.89 -4.64
N TRP A 197 3.83 -22.21 -4.15
CA TRP A 197 4.22 -21.93 -2.78
C TRP A 197 4.76 -20.51 -2.66
N LEU A 198 4.35 -19.84 -1.57
CA LEU A 198 4.86 -18.53 -1.16
C LEU A 198 5.49 -18.63 0.22
N PRO A 199 6.59 -17.90 0.49
CA PRO A 199 7.07 -17.73 1.84
C PRO A 199 6.05 -16.91 2.65
N GLU A 200 5.91 -17.22 3.94
CA GLU A 200 4.96 -16.60 4.85
C GLU A 200 4.84 -15.06 4.71
N PRO A 201 5.91 -14.26 4.61
CA PRO A 201 5.79 -12.80 4.49
C PRO A 201 5.15 -12.30 3.18
N LEU A 202 5.06 -13.14 2.15
CA LEU A 202 4.42 -12.81 0.88
C LEU A 202 3.01 -13.38 0.77
N ARG A 203 2.55 -14.14 1.77
CA ARG A 203 1.17 -14.62 1.82
C ARG A 203 0.30 -13.48 2.28
N THR A 204 -0.75 -13.19 1.53
CA THR A 204 -1.78 -12.25 1.97
C THR A 204 -2.56 -12.90 3.12
N PRO A 205 -2.53 -12.36 4.34
CA PRO A 205 -3.22 -12.98 5.46
C PRO A 205 -4.73 -12.90 5.24
N VAL A 206 -5.40 -14.04 5.42
CA VAL A 206 -6.86 -14.14 5.45
C VAL A 206 -7.34 -13.49 6.75
N ILE A 207 -8.26 -12.54 6.66
CA ILE A 207 -8.98 -12.03 7.84
C ILE A 207 -10.41 -12.56 7.72
N GLU A 208 -10.97 -13.00 8.85
CA GLU A 208 -12.42 -13.16 9.00
C GLU A 208 -13.12 -11.86 8.55
N GLU A 209 -14.22 -12.00 7.81
CA GLU A 209 -14.92 -10.84 7.24
C GLU A 209 -15.22 -9.80 8.34
N PRO A 210 -15.10 -8.49 8.04
CA PRO A 210 -15.50 -7.47 8.99
C PRO A 210 -16.97 -7.71 9.35
N LEU A 211 -17.29 -7.64 10.65
CA LEU A 211 -18.68 -7.70 11.11
C LEU A 211 -19.49 -6.67 10.31
N PRO A 212 -20.67 -7.05 9.78
CA PRO A 212 -21.53 -6.10 9.11
C PRO A 212 -21.77 -4.93 10.04
N LEU A 213 -21.62 -3.71 9.53
CA LEU A 213 -22.13 -2.52 10.18
C LEU A 213 -23.64 -2.73 10.28
N THR A 214 -24.12 -3.14 11.45
CA THR A 214 -25.56 -3.13 11.74
C THR A 214 -25.95 -1.67 11.85
N ASP A 215 -26.88 -1.23 10.99
CA ASP A 215 -27.62 0.03 11.11
C ASP A 215 -28.58 -0.03 12.32
N GLU A 216 -28.08 -0.37 13.51
CA GLU A 216 -28.82 -0.22 14.77
C GLU A 216 -28.27 0.99 15.52
N ALA A 217 -28.36 2.16 14.87
CA ALA A 217 -28.20 3.46 15.51
C ALA A 217 -29.54 4.03 16.05
N ASP A 218 -30.63 3.24 16.06
CA ASP A 218 -31.98 3.73 16.39
C ASP A 218 -32.60 3.13 17.67
N ALA A 219 -31.80 2.53 18.55
CA ALA A 219 -32.27 2.17 19.90
C ALA A 219 -31.35 2.75 20.96
N LEU A 220 -31.53 4.04 21.26
CA LEU A 220 -31.07 4.58 22.53
C LEU A 220 -31.72 3.75 23.66
N PRO A 221 -30.96 3.31 24.66
CA PRO A 221 -31.51 2.54 25.77
C PRO A 221 -32.57 3.37 26.49
N ALA A 222 -33.70 2.75 26.84
CA ALA A 222 -34.90 3.37 27.42
C ALA A 222 -34.72 4.07 28.79
N PHE A 223 -33.48 4.29 29.25
CA PHE A 223 -33.18 5.03 30.48
C PHE A 223 -33.11 6.55 30.27
N LEU A 224 -33.17 7.04 29.02
CA LEU A 224 -33.08 8.46 28.68
C LEU A 224 -34.44 9.16 28.48
N ASP A 225 -35.56 8.45 28.65
CA ASP A 225 -36.92 9.00 28.49
C ASP A 225 -37.50 9.61 29.81
N GLU A 226 -36.69 9.80 30.85
CA GLU A 226 -37.14 10.55 32.03
C GLU A 226 -36.80 12.04 31.88
N ASP A 227 -37.82 12.77 31.41
CA ASP A 227 -38.01 14.22 31.50
C ASP A 227 -37.72 14.70 32.93
N ASP A 228 -36.59 15.38 33.14
CA ASP A 228 -36.37 16.21 34.34
C ASP A 228 -35.94 17.61 33.90
N SER A 229 -36.93 18.49 33.88
CA SER A 229 -36.78 19.92 33.72
C SER A 229 -35.99 20.52 34.89
N TYR A 230 -34.80 21.05 34.63
CA TYR A 230 -34.19 22.05 35.50
C TYR A 230 -33.75 23.27 34.67
N ALA A 231 -34.41 24.37 34.96
CA ALA A 231 -34.16 25.68 34.40
C ALA A 231 -32.83 26.28 34.90
N ASP A 232 -32.22 27.05 34.01
CA ASP A 232 -31.29 28.18 34.17
C ASP A 232 -30.19 28.14 35.25
N GLN A 233 -28.95 28.26 34.76
CA GLN A 233 -28.10 29.37 35.19
C GLN A 233 -27.07 29.75 34.11
N GLU A 234 -27.14 31.00 33.70
CA GLU A 234 -26.13 31.74 32.94
C GLU A 234 -24.74 31.60 33.56
N GLY A 235 -23.74 31.44 32.70
CA GLY A 235 -22.33 31.51 33.04
C GLY A 235 -21.52 31.68 31.76
N ASP A 236 -21.22 32.93 31.43
CA ASP A 236 -20.19 33.34 30.48
C ASP A 236 -18.93 32.46 30.62
N ASP A 237 -18.41 31.96 29.50
CA ASP A 237 -16.98 31.82 29.32
C ASP A 237 -16.62 31.85 27.83
N GLU A 238 -16.17 33.04 27.46
CA GLU A 238 -15.47 33.45 26.26
C GLU A 238 -14.21 32.59 26.06
N TYR A 239 -14.21 31.70 25.07
CA TYR A 239 -12.96 31.20 24.48
C TYR A 239 -12.97 31.36 22.97
N ALA A 240 -12.38 32.49 22.56
CA ALA A 240 -11.90 32.73 21.22
C ALA A 240 -10.98 31.58 20.76
N ILE A 241 -11.36 30.90 19.69
CA ILE A 241 -10.42 30.13 18.88
C ILE A 241 -10.06 31.02 17.69
N ALA A 242 -8.81 31.49 17.74
CA ALA A 242 -8.16 32.21 16.67
C ALA A 242 -7.95 31.32 15.44
N ALA A 243 -7.95 32.00 14.28
CA ALA A 243 -7.81 31.49 12.92
C ALA A 243 -6.59 30.59 12.68
#